data_AF-A0A6A6MHH7-F1
#
_entry.id   AF-A0A6A6MHH7-F1
#
_cell.length_a   1.000
_cell.length_b   1.000
_cell.length_c   1.000
_cell.angle_alpha   90.00
_cell.angle_beta   90.00
_cell.angle_gamma   90.00
#
_symmetry.space_group_name_H-M   'P 1'
#
loop_
_entity.id
_entity.type
_entity.pdbx_description
1 polymer ?
#
loop_
_entity_poly.entity_id
_entity_poly.type
_entity_poly.pdbx_seq_one_letter_code
_entity_poly.pdbx_strand_id
1 'polypeptide(L)'
;MERTDDYQRHNCKSNEMVEEVEQTKIRLLRASVERQDPSSKEVDDLTLRRFLRARDLDIQKASLMFLKYLKWRQEFVPNSSISPSEVPNEIAQNKMFLQGTDKKGRPITVVLGRRHFQNKESLDEFKRFVVCALDKICARMPPGEEKFVVIGDLQGWGYANSDIRGYLASLSILQDYYPERLGKMFIVHAPYIFMAVWKIIYPFIDNNTRKKVSLFSPCEGWI
;
A
#
# COMPACT_ATOMS: atom_id res chain seq x y z
N MET A 1 42.03 -3.05 -12.03
CA MET A 1 41.21 -1.83 -12.23
C MET A 1 40.18 -2.02 -13.34
N GLU A 2 40.46 -2.79 -14.41
CA GLU A 2 39.51 -3.07 -15.51
C GLU A 2 38.28 -3.92 -15.11
N ARG A 3 38.41 -4.81 -14.13
CA ARG A 3 37.34 -5.77 -13.78
C ARG A 3 36.11 -5.14 -13.12
N THR A 4 36.20 -3.91 -12.60
CA THR A 4 35.07 -3.19 -11.99
C THR A 4 34.26 -2.38 -13.01
N ASP A 5 34.91 -1.90 -14.08
CA ASP A 5 34.28 -1.04 -15.09
C ASP A 5 33.39 -1.83 -16.05
N ASP A 6 33.77 -3.07 -16.39
CA ASP A 6 32.95 -3.98 -17.19
C ASP A 6 31.70 -4.46 -16.45
N TYR A 7 31.80 -4.70 -15.14
CA TYR A 7 30.65 -5.04 -14.30
C TYR A 7 29.66 -3.88 -14.20
N GLN A 8 30.15 -2.66 -14.03
CA GLN A 8 29.30 -1.46 -13.99
C GLN A 8 28.64 -1.18 -15.35
N ARG A 9 29.36 -1.33 -16.47
CA ARG A 9 28.80 -1.21 -17.82
C ARG A 9 27.74 -2.26 -18.12
N HIS A 10 27.98 -3.52 -17.74
CA HIS A 10 27.01 -4.59 -17.96
C HIS A 10 25.73 -4.35 -17.15
N ASN A 11 25.87 -3.94 -15.88
CA ASN A 11 24.74 -3.64 -15.00
C ASN A 11 23.94 -2.41 -15.46
N CYS A 12 24.62 -1.39 -16.03
CA CYS A 12 23.97 -0.23 -16.63
C CYS A 12 23.12 -0.65 -17.84
N LYS A 13 23.71 -1.41 -18.77
CA LYS A 13 23.00 -1.90 -19.96
C LYS A 13 21.82 -2.82 -19.62
N SER A 14 21.95 -3.66 -18.61
CA SER A 14 20.84 -4.50 -18.16
C SER A 14 19.71 -3.67 -17.53
N ASN A 15 20.04 -2.62 -16.77
CA ASN A 15 19.03 -1.73 -16.19
C ASN A 15 18.32 -0.90 -17.27
N GLU A 16 19.06 -0.37 -18.25
CA GLU A 16 18.49 0.35 -19.40
C GLU A 16 17.51 -0.53 -20.18
N MET A 17 17.90 -1.78 -20.48
CA MET A 17 17.04 -2.72 -21.20
C MET A 17 15.78 -3.08 -20.40
N VAL A 18 15.89 -3.25 -19.08
CA VAL A 18 14.72 -3.50 -18.20
C VAL A 18 13.78 -2.29 -18.20
N GLU A 19 14.33 -1.08 -18.15
CA GLU A 19 13.56 0.15 -18.17
C GLU A 19 12.87 0.36 -19.52
N GLU A 20 13.52 0.09 -20.65
CA GLU A 20 12.90 0.14 -21.98
C GLU A 20 11.75 -0.86 -22.14
N VAL A 21 11.90 -2.08 -21.64
CA VAL A 21 10.83 -3.10 -21.66
C VAL A 21 9.65 -2.63 -20.82
N GLU A 22 9.90 -2.09 -19.63
CA GLU A 22 8.85 -1.57 -18.76
C GLU A 22 8.11 -0.39 -19.40
N GLN A 23 8.84 0.56 -19.99
CA GLN A 23 8.26 1.70 -20.71
C GLN A 23 7.41 1.27 -21.90
N THR A 24 7.87 0.28 -22.66
CA THR A 24 7.09 -0.30 -23.76
C THR A 24 5.78 -0.90 -23.25
N LYS A 25 5.82 -1.64 -22.15
CA LYS A 25 4.62 -2.23 -21.54
C LYS A 25 3.67 -1.18 -20.97
N ILE A 26 4.18 -0.09 -20.41
CA ILE A 26 3.36 1.05 -19.97
C ILE A 26 2.58 1.63 -21.15
N ARG A 27 3.24 1.87 -22.29
CA ARG A 27 2.57 2.37 -23.51
C ARG A 27 1.48 1.43 -24.02
N LEU A 28 1.75 0.13 -24.02
CA LEU A 28 0.77 -0.89 -24.43
C LEU A 28 -0.42 -0.96 -23.46
N LEU A 29 -0.16 -0.92 -22.15
CA LEU A 29 -1.22 -0.86 -21.15
C LEU A 29 -2.07 0.40 -21.34
N ARG A 30 -1.44 1.57 -21.47
CA ARG A 30 -2.11 2.86 -21.70
C ARG A 30 -3.05 2.78 -22.91
N ALA A 31 -2.55 2.31 -24.05
CA ALA A 31 -3.37 2.12 -25.25
C ALA A 31 -4.54 1.14 -25.04
N SER A 32 -4.35 0.09 -24.23
CA SER A 32 -5.38 -0.91 -23.92
C SER A 32 -6.50 -0.34 -23.03
N VAL A 33 -6.15 0.45 -22.02
CA VAL A 33 -7.11 0.98 -21.04
C VAL A 33 -7.82 2.22 -21.56
N GLU A 34 -7.15 3.10 -22.31
CA GLU A 34 -7.78 4.29 -22.91
C GLU A 34 -8.88 3.95 -23.93
N ARG A 35 -8.75 2.81 -24.61
CA ARG A 35 -9.80 2.31 -25.50
C ARG A 35 -11.06 1.90 -24.76
N GLN A 36 -10.94 1.46 -23.51
CA GLN A 36 -12.04 0.93 -22.70
C GLN A 36 -12.64 1.99 -21.77
N ASP A 37 -11.80 2.86 -21.22
CA ASP A 37 -12.20 3.96 -20.35
C ASP A 37 -11.34 5.21 -20.65
N PRO A 38 -11.89 6.22 -21.34
CA PRO A 38 -11.17 7.44 -21.67
C PRO A 38 -10.66 8.24 -20.46
N SER A 39 -11.27 8.08 -19.28
CA SER A 39 -10.82 8.77 -18.05
C SER A 39 -9.44 8.32 -17.60
N SER A 40 -8.97 7.16 -18.06
CA SER A 40 -7.60 6.68 -17.81
C SER A 40 -6.49 7.64 -18.25
N LYS A 41 -6.78 8.59 -19.16
CA LYS A 41 -5.84 9.64 -19.59
C LYS A 41 -5.39 10.56 -18.46
N GLU A 42 -6.22 10.72 -17.43
CA GLU A 42 -5.92 11.57 -16.27
C GLU A 42 -4.91 10.92 -15.31
N VAL A 43 -4.61 9.63 -15.52
CA VAL A 43 -3.71 8.86 -14.67
C VAL A 43 -2.29 8.85 -15.23
N ASP A 44 -1.30 9.06 -14.36
CA ASP A 44 0.11 9.09 -14.72
C ASP A 44 0.71 7.69 -15.03
N ASP A 45 1.84 7.69 -15.73
CA ASP A 45 2.57 6.45 -16.06
C ASP A 45 3.09 5.73 -14.82
N LEU A 46 3.38 6.45 -13.73
CA LEU A 46 3.79 5.86 -12.45
C LEU A 46 2.70 4.93 -11.93
N THR A 47 1.44 5.36 -12.01
CA THR A 47 0.29 4.54 -11.61
C THR A 47 0.15 3.31 -12.50
N LEU A 48 0.17 3.47 -13.81
CA LEU A 48 0.11 2.32 -14.74
C LEU A 48 1.23 1.31 -14.47
N ARG A 49 2.44 1.79 -14.18
CA ARG A 49 3.58 0.96 -13.80
C ARG A 49 3.30 0.11 -12.56
N ARG A 50 2.67 0.66 -11.53
CA ARG A 50 2.33 -0.10 -10.31
C ARG A 50 1.33 -1.22 -10.59
N PHE A 51 0.33 -0.99 -11.44
CA PHE A 51 -0.62 -2.02 -11.85
C PHE A 51 0.05 -3.12 -12.70
N LEU A 52 0.97 -2.76 -13.59
CA LEU A 52 1.79 -3.72 -14.33
C LEU A 52 2.63 -4.58 -13.39
N ARG A 53 3.40 -3.95 -12.49
CA ARG A 53 4.26 -4.66 -11.53
C ARG A 53 3.46 -5.61 -10.64
N ALA A 54 2.27 -5.21 -10.18
CA ALA A 54 1.41 -6.05 -9.37
C ALA A 54 0.83 -7.27 -10.11
N ARG A 55 0.97 -7.33 -11.43
CA ARG A 55 0.52 -8.44 -12.29
C ARG A 55 1.65 -9.00 -13.14
N ASP A 56 2.89 -8.95 -12.63
CA ASP A 56 4.07 -9.54 -13.26
C ASP A 56 4.28 -9.06 -14.71
N LEU A 57 3.93 -7.79 -14.96
CA LEU A 57 3.99 -7.13 -16.26
C LEU A 57 3.09 -7.80 -17.34
N ASP A 58 2.05 -8.53 -16.93
CA ASP A 58 0.98 -9.06 -17.78
C ASP A 58 -0.01 -7.93 -18.10
N ILE A 59 -0.02 -7.51 -19.37
CA ILE A 59 -0.82 -6.37 -19.83
C ILE A 59 -2.32 -6.62 -19.62
N GLN A 60 -2.81 -7.82 -19.91
CA GLN A 60 -4.25 -8.11 -19.82
C GLN A 60 -4.72 -8.11 -18.37
N LYS A 61 -3.99 -8.79 -17.49
CA LYS A 61 -4.31 -8.80 -16.05
C LYS A 61 -4.18 -7.41 -15.43
N ALA A 62 -3.17 -6.63 -15.84
CA ALA A 62 -3.00 -5.26 -15.39
C ALA A 62 -4.14 -4.35 -15.89
N SER A 63 -4.54 -4.46 -17.15
CA SER A 63 -5.69 -3.73 -17.71
C SER A 63 -6.97 -4.01 -16.92
N LEU A 64 -7.28 -5.28 -16.67
CA LEU A 64 -8.48 -5.66 -15.91
C LEU A 64 -8.45 -5.11 -14.47
N MET A 65 -7.31 -5.22 -13.79
CA MET A 65 -7.15 -4.68 -12.44
C MET A 65 -7.28 -3.14 -12.44
N PHE A 66 -6.68 -2.46 -13.40
CA PHE A 66 -6.68 -1.02 -13.51
C PHE A 66 -8.09 -0.47 -13.82
N LEU A 67 -8.83 -1.09 -14.73
CA LEU A 67 -10.22 -0.70 -15.03
C LEU A 67 -11.14 -0.92 -13.84
N LYS A 68 -10.95 -2.02 -13.09
CA LYS A 68 -11.64 -2.24 -11.80
C LYS A 68 -11.33 -1.11 -10.81
N TYR A 69 -10.08 -0.67 -10.75
CA TYR A 69 -9.66 0.45 -9.92
C TYR A 69 -10.33 1.77 -10.33
N LEU A 70 -10.35 2.11 -11.62
CA LEU A 70 -10.97 3.36 -12.10
C LEU A 70 -12.44 3.43 -11.72
N LYS A 71 -13.20 2.36 -12.01
CA LYS A 71 -14.61 2.26 -11.64
C LYS A 71 -14.79 2.42 -10.12
N TRP A 72 -14.02 1.67 -9.33
CA TRP A 72 -14.09 1.77 -7.87
C TRP A 72 -13.74 3.18 -7.37
N ARG A 73 -12.75 3.85 -7.96
CA ARG A 73 -12.32 5.18 -7.55
C ARG A 73 -13.43 6.22 -7.82
N GLN A 74 -14.12 6.13 -8.95
CA GLN A 74 -15.26 6.99 -9.28
C GLN A 74 -16.43 6.78 -8.31
N GLU A 75 -16.74 5.54 -7.95
CA GLU A 75 -17.86 5.20 -7.05
C GLU A 75 -17.54 5.53 -5.58
N PHE A 76 -16.33 5.20 -5.12
CA PHE A 76 -15.96 5.28 -3.71
C PHE A 76 -15.43 6.66 -3.31
N VAL A 77 -14.78 7.39 -4.24
CA VAL A 77 -14.19 8.72 -4.02
C VAL A 77 -14.68 9.71 -5.08
N PRO A 78 -16.00 9.97 -5.15
CA PRO A 78 -16.60 10.76 -6.24
C PRO A 78 -16.12 12.23 -6.27
N ASN A 79 -15.72 12.78 -5.12
CA ASN A 79 -15.24 14.16 -4.99
C ASN A 79 -13.71 14.28 -5.05
N SER A 80 -13.04 13.33 -5.74
CA SER A 80 -11.59 13.20 -5.87
C SER A 80 -10.81 12.89 -4.58
N SER A 81 -11.35 13.24 -3.42
CA SER A 81 -10.81 12.96 -2.08
C SER A 81 -11.92 12.65 -1.09
N ILE A 82 -11.56 11.96 0.01
CA ILE A 82 -12.44 11.74 1.16
C ILE A 82 -12.21 12.85 2.19
N SER A 83 -13.26 13.61 2.49
CA SER A 83 -13.25 14.69 3.48
C SER A 83 -13.15 14.14 4.91
N PRO A 84 -12.48 14.84 5.85
CA PRO A 84 -12.50 14.49 7.27
C PRO A 84 -13.92 14.38 7.86
N SER A 85 -14.90 15.11 7.32
CA SER A 85 -16.30 15.05 7.75
C SER A 85 -17.00 13.74 7.41
N GLU A 86 -16.46 12.95 6.48
CA GLU A 86 -16.99 11.62 6.12
C GLU A 86 -16.48 10.52 7.05
N VAL A 87 -15.44 10.81 7.84
CA VAL A 87 -14.75 9.85 8.71
C VAL A 87 -14.48 10.40 10.12
N PRO A 88 -15.45 11.09 10.76
CA PRO A 88 -15.20 11.82 12.01
C PRO A 88 -14.83 10.91 13.18
N ASN A 89 -15.42 9.72 13.29
CA ASN A 89 -15.15 8.79 14.39
C ASN A 89 -13.75 8.21 14.27
N GLU A 90 -13.33 7.92 13.04
CA GLU A 90 -12.00 7.39 12.74
C GLU A 90 -10.90 8.43 12.96
N ILE A 91 -11.15 9.69 12.60
CA ILE A 91 -10.24 10.80 12.85
C ILE A 91 -10.13 11.10 14.35
N ALA A 92 -11.24 11.09 15.09
CA ALA A 92 -11.27 11.35 16.52
C ALA A 92 -10.42 10.36 17.34
N GLN A 93 -10.25 9.12 16.86
CA GLN A 93 -9.39 8.12 17.49
C GLN A 93 -7.90 8.51 17.49
N ASN A 94 -7.48 9.46 16.64
CA ASN A 94 -6.11 9.98 16.59
C ASN A 94 -5.05 8.86 16.60
N LYS A 95 -5.26 7.86 15.73
CA LYS A 95 -4.53 6.59 15.72
C LYS A 95 -3.46 6.49 14.63
N MET A 96 -3.34 7.48 13.76
CA MET A 96 -2.40 7.45 12.64
C MET A 96 -1.72 8.80 12.45
N PHE A 97 -0.41 8.78 12.20
CA PHE A 97 0.43 9.94 12.05
C PHE A 97 1.36 9.78 10.84
N LEU A 98 1.78 10.90 10.26
CA LEU A 98 2.82 10.95 9.23
C LEU A 98 4.08 11.55 9.86
N GLN A 99 5.19 10.80 9.83
CA GLN A 99 6.38 11.09 10.63
C GLN A 99 7.66 11.04 9.78
N GLY A 100 7.97 12.13 9.07
CA GLY A 100 9.20 12.24 8.30
C GLY A 100 9.39 11.13 7.25
N THR A 101 10.65 10.82 6.94
CA THR A 101 11.05 9.82 5.95
C THR A 101 12.08 8.85 6.50
N ASP A 102 12.14 7.64 5.97
CA ASP A 102 13.19 6.69 6.28
C ASP A 102 14.51 7.04 5.57
N LYS A 103 15.55 6.21 5.79
CA LYS A 103 16.88 6.40 5.16
C LYS A 103 16.88 6.28 3.63
N LYS A 104 15.79 5.79 3.03
CA LYS A 104 15.61 5.69 1.57
C LYS A 104 14.74 6.83 1.02
N GLY A 105 14.31 7.78 1.87
CA GLY A 105 13.43 8.88 1.47
C GLY A 105 11.94 8.51 1.45
N ARG A 106 11.56 7.32 1.91
CA ARG A 106 10.16 6.86 1.93
C ARG A 106 9.41 7.52 3.08
N PRO A 107 8.24 8.12 2.87
CA PRO A 107 7.41 8.63 3.96
C PRO A 107 7.11 7.53 4.98
N ILE A 108 7.21 7.86 6.28
CA ILE A 108 6.85 6.96 7.36
C ILE A 108 5.48 7.34 7.89
N THR A 109 4.61 6.35 8.06
CA THR A 109 3.39 6.50 8.85
C THR A 109 3.45 5.63 10.11
N VAL A 110 2.98 6.18 11.22
CA VAL A 110 2.88 5.49 12.51
C VAL A 110 1.41 5.25 12.82
N VAL A 111 1.04 4.01 13.10
CA VAL A 111 -0.31 3.60 13.49
C VAL A 111 -0.27 3.07 14.91
N LEU A 112 -1.07 3.66 15.81
CA LEU A 112 -1.14 3.28 17.22
C LEU A 112 -2.31 2.33 17.46
N GLY A 113 -2.01 1.04 17.60
CA GLY A 113 -2.99 -0.02 17.77
C GLY A 113 -3.92 0.20 18.98
N ARG A 114 -3.38 0.64 20.12
CA ARG A 114 -4.18 0.90 21.35
C ARG A 114 -5.31 1.92 21.17
N ARG A 115 -5.22 2.77 20.15
CA ARG A 115 -6.21 3.81 19.86
C ARG A 115 -7.23 3.37 18.83
N HIS A 116 -7.01 2.24 18.16
CA HIS A 116 -7.95 1.69 17.21
C HIS A 116 -9.10 1.02 17.94
N PHE A 117 -10.31 1.51 17.72
CA PHE A 117 -11.56 0.89 18.15
C PHE A 117 -12.45 0.71 16.94
N GLN A 118 -12.96 -0.52 16.75
CA GLN A 118 -13.88 -0.83 15.67
C GLN A 118 -15.16 0.00 15.78
N ASN A 119 -15.54 0.67 14.69
CA ASN A 119 -16.90 1.17 14.56
C ASN A 119 -17.81 -0.01 14.14
N LYS A 120 -18.51 -0.60 15.10
CA LYS A 120 -19.36 -1.79 14.86
C LYS A 120 -20.55 -1.49 13.94
N GLU A 121 -20.98 -0.24 13.88
CA GLU A 121 -22.14 0.20 13.10
C GLU A 121 -21.75 0.49 11.65
N SER A 122 -20.53 0.98 11.40
CA SER A 122 -20.08 1.39 10.06
C SER A 122 -18.66 0.95 9.75
N LEU A 123 -18.54 -0.23 9.11
CA LEU A 123 -17.29 -0.64 8.45
C LEU A 123 -16.97 0.27 7.26
N ASP A 124 -17.98 0.91 6.66
CA ASP A 124 -17.78 1.81 5.51
C ASP A 124 -16.96 3.05 5.90
N GLU A 125 -17.26 3.65 7.06
CA GLU A 125 -16.49 4.78 7.57
C GLU A 125 -15.01 4.41 7.74
N PHE A 126 -14.72 3.23 8.29
CA PHE A 126 -13.36 2.72 8.40
C PHE A 126 -12.68 2.53 7.03
N LYS A 127 -13.38 1.99 6.03
CA LYS A 127 -12.86 1.88 4.66
C LYS A 127 -12.54 3.25 4.06
N ARG A 128 -13.43 4.23 4.22
CA ARG A 128 -13.21 5.62 3.79
C ARG A 128 -12.01 6.24 4.50
N PHE A 129 -11.82 5.95 5.78
CA PHE A 129 -10.65 6.41 6.54
C PHE A 129 -9.36 5.82 5.99
N VAL A 130 -9.32 4.52 5.69
CA VAL A 130 -8.15 3.87 5.06
C VAL A 130 -7.79 4.55 3.74
N VAL A 131 -8.77 4.86 2.90
CA VAL A 131 -8.56 5.57 1.63
C VAL A 131 -8.05 6.99 1.87
N CYS A 132 -8.69 7.76 2.75
CA CYS A 132 -8.26 9.10 3.14
C CYS A 132 -6.80 9.11 3.65
N ALA A 133 -6.45 8.13 4.47
CA ALA A 133 -5.11 7.93 5.01
C ALA A 133 -4.07 7.62 3.92
N LEU A 134 -4.37 6.68 3.01
CA LEU A 134 -3.48 6.30 1.92
C LEU A 134 -3.26 7.45 0.93
N ASP A 135 -4.31 8.18 0.57
CA ASP A 135 -4.20 9.36 -0.29
C ASP A 135 -3.29 10.42 0.35
N LYS A 136 -3.45 10.69 1.66
CA LYS A 136 -2.58 11.61 2.41
C LYS A 136 -1.13 11.15 2.47
N ILE A 137 -0.86 9.85 2.59
CA ILE A 137 0.50 9.32 2.51
C ILE A 137 1.08 9.54 1.11
N CYS A 138 0.32 9.20 0.06
CA CYS A 138 0.75 9.33 -1.32
C CYS A 138 1.05 10.78 -1.70
N ALA A 139 0.25 11.74 -1.22
CA ALA A 139 0.48 13.16 -1.44
C ALA A 139 1.77 13.71 -0.81
N ARG A 140 2.37 12.99 0.16
CA ARG A 140 3.66 13.35 0.77
C ARG A 140 4.87 12.65 0.15
N MET A 141 4.66 11.81 -0.87
CA MET A 141 5.78 11.13 -1.52
C MET A 141 6.63 12.14 -2.29
N PRO A 142 7.97 12.13 -2.11
CA PRO A 142 8.84 12.96 -2.92
C PRO A 142 8.83 12.50 -4.38
N PRO A 143 9.20 13.36 -5.34
CA PRO A 143 9.30 12.98 -6.75
C PRO A 143 10.15 11.72 -6.94
N GLY A 144 9.63 10.75 -7.69
CA GLY A 144 10.30 9.48 -7.97
C GLY A 144 10.17 8.41 -6.89
N GLU A 145 9.62 8.72 -5.71
CA GLU A 145 9.28 7.72 -4.70
C GLU A 145 7.82 7.28 -4.85
N GLU A 146 7.59 5.97 -4.79
CA GLU A 146 6.27 5.37 -4.97
C GLU A 146 5.79 4.61 -3.72
N LYS A 147 6.67 4.44 -2.73
CA LYS A 147 6.49 3.55 -1.58
C LYS A 147 6.56 4.29 -0.25
N PHE A 148 5.82 3.78 0.73
CA PHE A 148 5.84 4.25 2.11
C PHE A 148 6.23 3.15 3.09
N VAL A 149 6.55 3.55 4.32
CA VAL A 149 6.84 2.66 5.44
C VAL A 149 5.77 2.82 6.51
N VAL A 150 5.33 1.70 7.09
CA VAL A 150 4.37 1.67 8.20
C VAL A 150 5.07 1.20 9.47
N ILE A 151 4.87 1.90 10.57
CA ILE A 151 5.18 1.42 11.93
C ILE A 151 3.83 1.20 12.63
N GLY A 152 3.46 -0.06 12.84
CA GLY A 152 2.32 -0.44 13.66
C GLY A 152 2.78 -0.67 15.10
N ASP A 153 2.51 0.29 15.98
CA ASP A 153 2.80 0.17 17.41
C ASP A 153 1.63 -0.46 18.14
N LEU A 154 1.84 -1.66 18.68
CA LEU A 154 0.83 -2.43 19.39
C LEU A 154 0.96 -2.31 20.91
N GLN A 155 1.76 -1.37 21.43
CA GLN A 155 1.85 -1.13 22.87
C GLN A 155 0.46 -0.78 23.43
N GLY A 156 -0.05 -1.62 24.34
CA GLY A 156 -1.39 -1.46 24.93
C GLY A 156 -2.55 -1.87 24.03
N TRP A 157 -2.30 -2.46 22.86
CA TRP A 157 -3.35 -3.09 22.04
C TRP A 157 -3.84 -4.37 22.70
N GLY A 158 -5.16 -4.62 22.68
CA GLY A 158 -5.76 -5.84 23.21
C GLY A 158 -7.09 -6.20 22.56
N TYR A 159 -7.88 -7.06 23.22
CA TYR A 159 -9.15 -7.57 22.68
C TYR A 159 -10.12 -6.49 22.20
N ALA A 160 -10.26 -5.39 22.96
CA ALA A 160 -11.14 -4.28 22.58
C ALA A 160 -10.70 -3.56 21.30
N ASN A 161 -9.41 -3.61 20.96
CA ASN A 161 -8.83 -3.00 19.76
C ASN A 161 -8.74 -3.96 18.58
N SER A 162 -9.04 -5.25 18.77
CA SER A 162 -8.90 -6.26 17.74
C SER A 162 -10.04 -6.21 16.74
N ASP A 163 -9.77 -5.66 15.55
CA ASP A 163 -10.74 -5.49 14.47
C ASP A 163 -10.37 -6.32 13.23
N ILE A 164 -10.63 -7.63 13.29
CA ILE A 164 -10.35 -8.54 12.18
C ILE A 164 -11.06 -8.08 10.89
N ARG A 165 -12.30 -7.58 11.00
CA ARG A 165 -13.09 -7.14 9.84
C ARG A 165 -12.47 -5.90 9.20
N GLY A 166 -12.08 -4.92 10.01
CA GLY A 166 -11.33 -3.76 9.57
C GLY A 166 -10.02 -4.14 8.92
N TYR A 167 -9.20 -4.98 9.56
CA TYR A 167 -7.90 -5.38 9.02
C TYR A 167 -8.00 -6.06 7.65
N LEU A 168 -8.98 -6.95 7.47
CA LEU A 168 -9.24 -7.58 6.17
C LEU A 168 -9.74 -6.56 5.13
N ALA A 169 -10.56 -5.59 5.53
CA ALA A 169 -11.01 -4.52 4.64
C ALA A 169 -9.85 -3.61 4.20
N SER A 170 -8.96 -3.21 5.12
CA SER A 170 -7.76 -2.44 4.81
C SER A 170 -6.83 -3.21 3.86
N LEU A 171 -6.63 -4.50 4.12
CA LEU A 171 -5.79 -5.37 3.30
C LEU A 171 -6.34 -5.49 1.87
N SER A 172 -7.66 -5.69 1.74
CA SER A 172 -8.31 -5.73 0.43
C SER A 172 -8.14 -4.41 -0.33
N ILE A 173 -8.32 -3.25 0.33
CA ILE A 173 -8.11 -1.93 -0.30
C ILE A 173 -6.66 -1.77 -0.79
N LEU A 174 -5.69 -2.12 0.06
CA LEU A 174 -4.27 -2.03 -0.26
C LEU A 174 -3.90 -2.89 -1.47
N GLN A 175 -4.35 -4.15 -1.50
CA GLN A 175 -4.00 -5.11 -2.55
C GLN A 175 -4.71 -4.84 -3.88
N ASP A 176 -5.96 -4.37 -3.85
CA ASP A 176 -6.77 -4.18 -5.05
C ASP A 176 -6.59 -2.79 -5.68
N TYR A 177 -6.39 -1.74 -4.87
CA TYR A 177 -6.48 -0.35 -5.32
C TYR A 177 -5.22 0.49 -5.07
N TYR A 178 -4.31 0.02 -4.21
CA TYR A 178 -3.02 0.68 -3.95
C TYR A 178 -1.83 -0.27 -4.20
N PRO A 179 -1.77 -0.93 -5.38
CA PRO A 179 -0.72 -1.88 -5.67
C PRO A 179 0.66 -1.24 -5.55
N GLU A 180 1.63 -2.04 -5.10
CA GLU A 180 3.05 -1.64 -5.00
C GLU A 180 3.35 -0.40 -4.14
N ARG A 181 2.43 0.05 -3.26
CA ARG A 181 2.67 1.20 -2.38
C ARG A 181 3.39 0.87 -1.08
N LEU A 182 3.22 -0.32 -0.51
CA LEU A 182 3.91 -0.69 0.73
C LEU A 182 5.39 -1.00 0.43
N GLY A 183 6.29 -0.27 1.08
CA GLY A 183 7.73 -0.50 1.05
C GLY A 183 8.21 -1.45 2.16
N LYS A 184 7.78 -1.20 3.41
CA LYS A 184 8.06 -2.05 4.58
C LYS A 184 7.02 -1.77 5.66
N MET A 185 6.66 -2.78 6.44
CA MET A 185 5.84 -2.63 7.65
C MET A 185 6.59 -3.22 8.83
N PHE A 186 6.70 -2.45 9.90
CA PHE A 186 7.26 -2.87 11.18
C PHE A 186 6.13 -2.93 12.19
N ILE A 187 5.88 -4.10 12.78
CA ILE A 187 4.94 -4.27 13.88
C ILE A 187 5.79 -4.35 15.15
N VAL A 188 5.62 -3.41 16.06
CA VAL A 188 6.40 -3.32 17.30
C VAL A 188 5.49 -3.48 18.51
N HIS A 189 6.07 -3.95 19.63
CA HIS A 189 5.34 -4.21 20.88
C HIS A 189 4.13 -5.14 20.70
N ALA A 190 4.21 -6.10 19.78
CA ALA A 190 3.13 -7.04 19.54
C ALA A 190 2.88 -7.90 20.79
N PRO A 191 1.70 -7.84 21.43
CA PRO A 191 1.39 -8.73 22.55
C PRO A 191 1.13 -10.16 22.06
N TYR A 192 1.35 -11.18 22.89
CA TYR A 192 1.19 -12.59 22.49
C TYR A 192 -0.16 -12.90 21.83
N ILE A 193 -1.25 -12.30 22.32
CA ILE A 193 -2.60 -12.48 21.76
C ILE A 193 -2.72 -11.98 20.31
N PHE A 194 -1.87 -11.03 19.88
CA PHE A 194 -1.82 -10.59 18.49
C PHE A 194 -1.46 -11.74 17.54
N MET A 195 -0.69 -12.74 17.97
CA MET A 195 -0.33 -13.87 17.11
C MET A 195 -1.53 -14.71 16.70
N ALA A 196 -2.58 -14.79 17.53
CA ALA A 196 -3.83 -15.45 17.15
C ALA A 196 -4.54 -14.69 16.01
N VAL A 197 -4.62 -13.37 16.13
CA VAL A 197 -5.18 -12.50 15.09
C VAL A 197 -4.34 -12.54 13.81
N TRP A 198 -3.02 -12.51 13.94
CA TRP A 198 -2.10 -12.63 12.81
C TRP A 198 -2.33 -13.93 12.03
N LYS A 199 -2.48 -15.07 12.71
CA LYS A 199 -2.79 -16.36 12.06
C LYS A 199 -4.10 -16.34 11.26
N ILE A 200 -5.09 -15.55 11.69
CA ILE A 200 -6.36 -15.40 10.97
C ILE A 200 -6.19 -14.54 9.71
N ILE A 201 -5.40 -13.47 9.78
CA ILE A 201 -5.22 -12.52 8.67
C ILE A 201 -4.20 -13.03 7.65
N TYR A 202 -3.16 -13.73 8.11
CA TYR A 202 -2.02 -14.15 7.31
C TYR A 202 -2.38 -14.86 5.98
N PRO A 203 -3.37 -15.77 5.92
CA PRO A 203 -3.78 -16.43 4.66
C PRO A 203 -4.26 -15.45 3.58
N PHE A 204 -4.79 -14.29 3.96
CA PHE A 204 -5.33 -13.27 3.04
C PHE A 204 -4.28 -12.29 2.52
N ILE A 205 -3.09 -12.27 3.12
CA ILE A 205 -1.99 -11.39 2.72
C ILE A 205 -1.29 -11.99 1.50
N ASP A 206 -1.15 -11.21 0.43
CA ASP A 206 -0.39 -11.64 -0.74
C ASP A 206 1.10 -11.86 -0.42
N ASN A 207 1.76 -12.71 -1.21
CA ASN A 207 3.15 -13.12 -0.95
C ASN A 207 4.15 -11.95 -0.97
N ASN A 208 3.92 -10.91 -1.78
CA ASN A 208 4.80 -9.75 -1.86
C ASN A 208 4.65 -8.87 -0.61
N THR A 209 3.42 -8.69 -0.13
CA THR A 209 3.13 -7.97 1.13
C THR A 209 3.71 -8.72 2.33
N ARG A 210 3.59 -10.06 2.41
CA ARG A 210 4.17 -10.87 3.50
C ARG A 210 5.67 -10.60 3.70
N LYS A 211 6.45 -10.57 2.62
CA LYS A 211 7.91 -10.32 2.65
C LYS A 211 8.28 -8.94 3.22
N LYS A 212 7.33 -7.99 3.21
CA LYS A 212 7.52 -6.61 3.65
C LYS A 212 7.19 -6.41 5.13
N VAL A 213 6.53 -7.37 5.78
CA VAL A 213 6.18 -7.28 7.21
C VAL A 213 7.31 -7.83 8.06
N SER A 214 7.69 -7.09 9.10
CA SER A 214 8.61 -7.53 10.15
C SER A 214 7.94 -7.32 11.49
N LEU A 215 7.84 -8.39 12.28
CA LEU A 215 7.19 -8.39 13.59
C LEU A 215 8.26 -8.44 14.68
N PHE A 216 8.16 -7.52 15.64
CA PHE A 216 9.03 -7.43 16.81
C PHE A 216 8.17 -7.58 18.06
N SER A 217 8.37 -8.71 18.74
CA SER A 217 7.79 -9.01 20.04
C SER A 217 8.81 -8.65 21.14
N PRO A 218 8.39 -8.21 22.33
CA PRO A 218 9.28 -7.92 23.46
C PRO A 218 10.18 -9.08 23.92
N CYS A 219 9.92 -10.31 23.47
CA CYS A 219 10.76 -11.46 23.75
C CYS A 219 11.28 -12.06 22.43
N GLU A 220 12.60 -12.01 22.25
CA GLU A 220 13.34 -12.61 21.15
C GLU A 220 13.04 -14.11 20.98
N GLY A 221 13.10 -14.58 19.72
CA GLY A 221 12.99 -15.99 19.34
C GLY A 221 11.69 -16.30 18.62
N TRP A 222 11.80 -16.98 17.46
CA TRP A 222 10.74 -17.37 16.52
C TRP A 222 10.40 -16.36 15.41
N ILE A 223 11.32 -16.25 14.44
CA ILE A 223 10.98 -16.27 13.00
C ILE A 223 11.70 -17.49 12.42
#